data_AF-A0A3T1UJI3-F1
#
_entry.id   AF-A0A3T1UJI3-F1
#
_cell.length_a   1.000
_cell.length_b   1.000
_cell.length_c   1.000
_cell.angle_alpha   90.00
_cell.angle_beta   90.00
_cell.angle_gamma   90.00
#
_symmetry.space_group_name_H-M   'P 1'
#
loop_
_entity.id
_entity.type
_entity.pdbx_description
1 polymer ?
#
loop_
_entity_poly.entity_id
_entity_poly.type
_entity_poly.pdbx_seq_one_letter_code
_entity_poly.pdbx_strand_id
1 'polypeptide(L)'
;MSKRLRQAHYKLIEDELRYYHSTKKEILEKRANIVMGSVHQEFKDENQGGGSSGQISNEVEQRVMLLQMDREIQRMSDTVRAIETVLNTLSDEDKQLVQFRYWDRSRPTWLWIACKLNISESTAKRKRKEIIYKIAERLGY
;
A
#
# COMPACT_ATOMS: atom_id res chain seq x y z
N MET A 1 0.93 28.05 -0.05
CA MET A 1 1.42 28.02 -1.44
C MET A 1 1.16 26.63 -2.01
N SER A 2 0.47 26.50 -3.15
CA SER A 2 0.10 25.19 -3.70
C SER A 2 1.27 24.59 -4.48
N LYS A 3 2.00 23.63 -3.87
CA LYS A 3 2.98 22.82 -4.60
C LYS A 3 2.26 22.11 -5.75
N ARG A 4 2.62 22.43 -7.00
CA ARG A 4 2.10 21.72 -8.16
C ARG A 4 2.69 20.31 -8.15
N LEU A 5 1.92 19.35 -7.65
CA LEU A 5 2.26 17.94 -7.75
C LEU A 5 2.34 17.55 -9.23
N ARG A 6 3.41 16.85 -9.61
CA ARG A 6 3.60 16.34 -10.97
C ARG A 6 2.44 15.39 -11.30
N GLN A 7 1.84 15.50 -12.49
CA GLN A 7 0.66 14.70 -12.87
C GLN A 7 0.90 13.19 -12.73
N ALA A 8 2.14 12.74 -12.95
CA ALA A 8 2.55 11.35 -12.73
C ALA A 8 2.39 10.92 -11.26
N HIS A 9 2.86 11.72 -10.29
CA HIS A 9 2.73 11.41 -8.86
C HIS A 9 1.28 11.44 -8.41
N TYR A 10 0.47 12.35 -8.98
CA TYR A 10 -0.96 12.40 -8.70
C TYR A 10 -1.66 11.09 -9.10
N LYS A 11 -1.37 10.60 -10.31
CA LYS A 11 -1.94 9.35 -10.81
C LYS A 11 -1.46 8.14 -10.00
N LEU A 12 -0.18 8.11 -9.65
CA LEU A 12 0.40 7.07 -8.80
C LEU A 12 -0.34 6.96 -7.46
N ILE A 13 -0.48 8.08 -6.74
CA ILE A 13 -1.17 8.10 -5.44
C ILE A 13 -2.64 7.70 -5.57
N GLU A 14 -3.29 8.11 -6.64
CA GLU A 14 -4.67 7.70 -6.92
C GLU A 14 -4.80 6.20 -7.16
N ASP A 15 -3.86 5.60 -7.90
CA ASP A 15 -3.82 4.16 -8.11
C ASP A 15 -3.55 3.44 -6.79
N GLU A 16 -2.61 3.91 -5.96
CA GLU A 16 -2.35 3.36 -4.61
C GLU A 16 -3.61 3.40 -3.72
N LEU A 17 -4.38 4.50 -3.75
CA LEU A 17 -5.62 4.62 -2.97
C LEU A 17 -6.70 3.64 -3.45
N ARG A 18 -6.77 3.41 -4.78
CA ARG A 18 -7.68 2.44 -5.40
C ARG A 18 -7.30 1.00 -5.02
N TYR A 19 -6.00 0.67 -5.04
CA TYR A 19 -5.51 -0.67 -4.76
C TYR A 19 -5.24 -0.92 -3.27
N TYR A 20 -5.44 0.06 -2.40
CA TYR A 20 -5.23 -0.01 -0.95
C TYR A 20 -5.64 -1.34 -0.29
N HIS A 21 -6.85 -1.85 -0.56
CA HIS A 21 -7.31 -3.11 0.00
C HIS A 21 -6.53 -4.32 -0.54
N SER A 22 -6.21 -4.31 -1.83
CA SER A 22 -5.39 -5.34 -2.47
C SER A 22 -3.96 -5.30 -1.94
N THR A 23 -3.33 -4.12 -1.86
CA THR A 23 -1.98 -3.94 -1.31
C THR A 23 -1.92 -4.40 0.15
N LYS A 24 -2.94 -4.10 0.96
CA LYS A 24 -3.02 -4.57 2.34
C LYS A 24 -3.11 -6.09 2.44
N LYS A 25 -3.87 -6.73 1.55
CA LYS A 25 -3.95 -8.20 1.45
C LYS A 25 -2.60 -8.80 1.03
N GLU A 26 -1.96 -8.20 0.03
CA GLU A 26 -0.68 -8.65 -0.49
C GLU A 26 0.44 -8.53 0.57
N ILE A 27 0.47 -7.46 1.35
CA ILE A 27 1.39 -7.32 2.50
C ILE A 27 1.17 -8.46 3.49
N LEU A 28 -0.08 -8.81 3.78
CA LEU A 28 -0.42 -9.87 4.72
C LEU A 28 0.01 -11.24 4.19
N GLU A 29 -0.26 -11.53 2.92
CA GLU A 29 0.17 -12.76 2.24
C GLU A 29 1.70 -12.87 2.18
N LYS A 30 2.41 -11.79 1.82
CA LYS A 30 3.89 -11.76 1.80
C LYS A 30 4.49 -11.95 3.19
N ARG A 31 3.91 -11.33 4.23
CA ARG A 31 4.35 -11.56 5.63
C ARG A 31 4.12 -13.00 6.07
N ALA A 32 2.97 -13.59 5.75
CA ALA A 32 2.69 -14.98 6.04
C ALA A 32 3.67 -15.93 5.34
N ASN A 33 4.00 -15.66 4.08
CA ASN A 33 4.98 -16.43 3.32
C ASN A 33 6.38 -16.35 3.91
N ILE A 34 6.82 -15.18 4.40
CA ILE A 34 8.13 -15.06 5.07
C ILE A 34 8.14 -15.89 6.36
N VAL A 35 7.11 -15.77 7.21
CA VAL A 35 7.04 -16.52 8.48
C VAL A 35 6.97 -18.02 8.22
N MET A 36 6.14 -18.46 7.27
CA MET A 36 6.02 -19.87 6.94
C MET A 36 7.29 -20.40 6.26
N GLY A 37 7.92 -19.61 5.39
CA GLY A 37 9.19 -19.94 4.74
C GLY A 37 10.37 -19.99 5.70
N SER A 38 10.43 -19.09 6.69
CA SER A 38 11.46 -19.10 7.73
C SER A 38 11.29 -20.30 8.68
N VAL A 39 10.05 -20.68 9.01
CA VAL A 39 9.78 -21.88 9.82
C VAL A 39 10.26 -23.15 9.10
N HIS A 40 10.07 -23.29 7.79
CA HIS A 40 10.61 -24.44 7.03
C HIS A 40 12.15 -24.44 6.93
N GLN A 41 12.79 -23.29 7.17
CA GLN A 41 14.24 -23.14 7.14
C GLN A 41 14.87 -23.51 8.49
N GLU A 42 14.19 -23.26 9.62
CA GLU A 42 14.61 -23.68 10.96
C GLU A 42 14.49 -25.20 11.19
N PHE A 43 13.57 -25.89 10.50
CA PHE A 43 13.44 -27.35 10.54
C PHE A 43 14.41 -28.12 9.62
N LYS A 44 15.35 -27.45 8.93
CA LYS A 44 16.51 -28.14 8.36
C LYS A 44 17.55 -28.36 9.46
N ASP A 45 17.17 -29.23 10.38
CA ASP A 45 17.99 -29.73 11.47
C ASP A 45 19.21 -30.51 10.95
N GLU A 46 20.25 -30.44 11.78
CA GLU A 46 21.67 -30.63 11.55
C GLU A 46 22.07 -32.10 11.36
N ASN A 47 21.87 -32.67 10.18
CA ASN A 47 22.45 -33.99 9.89
C ASN A 47 22.88 -34.19 8.43
N GLN A 48 23.98 -33.54 8.03
CA GLN A 48 24.84 -34.05 6.95
C GLN A 48 26.29 -34.06 7.41
N GLY A 49 26.61 -35.09 8.18
CA GLY A 49 27.98 -35.58 8.26
C GLY A 49 28.43 -36.09 6.90
N GLY A 50 29.53 -35.53 6.40
CA GLY A 50 30.38 -36.16 5.40
C GLY A 50 30.11 -35.85 3.93
N GLY A 51 30.86 -34.87 3.41
CA GLY A 51 31.38 -34.95 2.04
C GLY A 51 30.83 -33.94 1.03
N SER A 52 31.78 -33.27 0.36
CA SER A 52 31.68 -32.64 -0.96
C SER A 52 31.12 -31.20 -1.03
N SER A 53 32.07 -30.27 -1.07
CA SER A 53 32.08 -29.00 -1.81
C SER A 53 30.87 -28.69 -2.70
N GLY A 54 30.11 -27.62 -2.38
CA GLY A 54 29.22 -26.97 -3.35
C GLY A 54 28.08 -26.08 -2.82
N GLN A 55 27.70 -26.14 -1.54
CA GLN A 55 26.41 -25.56 -1.10
C GLN A 55 26.44 -24.12 -0.52
N ILE A 56 27.63 -23.52 -0.34
CA ILE A 56 27.79 -22.22 0.34
C ILE A 56 27.13 -21.04 -0.42
N SER A 57 26.99 -21.13 -1.75
CA SER A 57 26.40 -20.03 -2.56
C SER A 57 24.92 -19.79 -2.25
N ASN A 58 24.18 -20.83 -1.87
CA ASN A 58 22.72 -20.78 -1.80
C ASN A 58 22.21 -20.02 -0.55
N GLU A 59 22.94 -20.09 0.57
CA GLU A 59 22.54 -19.42 1.82
C GLU A 59 22.65 -17.89 1.72
N VAL A 60 23.69 -17.38 1.04
CA VAL A 60 23.86 -15.93 0.82
C VAL A 60 22.78 -15.42 -0.13
N GLU A 61 22.52 -16.14 -1.22
CA GLU A 61 21.46 -15.81 -2.18
C GLU A 61 20.07 -15.78 -1.53
N GLN A 62 19.76 -16.78 -0.71
CA GLN A 62 18.49 -16.83 0.03
C GLN A 62 18.37 -15.70 1.05
N ARG A 63 19.45 -15.36 1.77
CA ARG A 63 19.43 -14.25 2.73
C ARG A 63 19.28 -12.90 2.04
N VAL A 64 19.90 -12.71 0.89
CA VAL A 64 19.73 -11.52 0.05
C VAL A 64 18.27 -11.41 -0.44
N MET A 65 17.68 -12.52 -0.88
CA MET A 65 16.27 -12.56 -1.32
C MET A 65 15.30 -12.18 -0.19
N LEU A 66 15.50 -12.72 1.02
CA LEU A 66 14.70 -12.37 2.20
C LEU A 66 14.82 -10.87 2.56
N LEU A 67 16.03 -10.31 2.52
CA LEU A 67 16.25 -8.89 2.79
C LEU A 67 15.60 -7.99 1.73
N GLN A 68 15.59 -8.41 0.47
CA GLN A 68 14.90 -7.69 -0.60
C GLN A 68 13.38 -7.71 -0.40
N MET A 69 12.82 -8.88 -0.07
CA MET A 69 11.38 -9.02 0.23
C MET A 69 10.97 -8.17 1.42
N ASP A 70 11.76 -8.16 2.51
CA ASP A 70 11.45 -7.32 3.67
C ASP A 70 11.46 -5.83 3.31
N ARG A 71 12.47 -5.35 2.57
CA ARG A 71 12.50 -3.95 2.08
C ARG A 71 11.29 -3.60 1.23
N GLU A 72 10.84 -4.51 0.36
CA GLU A 72 9.65 -4.31 -0.45
C GLU A 72 8.39 -4.19 0.43
N ILE A 73 8.24 -5.09 1.41
CA ILE A 73 7.14 -5.07 2.37
C ILE A 73 7.15 -3.78 3.21
N GLN A 74 8.32 -3.32 3.65
CA GLN A 74 8.44 -2.06 4.37
C GLN A 74 7.95 -0.90 3.51
N ARG A 75 8.39 -0.80 2.26
CA ARG A 75 7.96 0.26 1.33
C ARG A 75 6.45 0.24 1.08
N MET A 76 5.86 -0.93 0.86
CA MET A 76 4.41 -1.08 0.70
C MET A 76 3.67 -0.70 1.99
N SER A 77 4.19 -1.12 3.14
CA SER A 77 3.62 -0.82 4.46
C SER A 77 3.66 0.68 4.77
N ASP A 78 4.77 1.35 4.46
CA ASP A 78 4.92 2.80 4.65
C ASP A 78 3.91 3.57 3.81
N THR A 79 3.69 3.13 2.56
CA THR A 79 2.71 3.74 1.66
C THR A 79 1.30 3.58 2.21
N VAL A 80 0.92 2.37 2.63
CA VAL A 80 -0.37 2.08 3.27
C VAL A 80 -0.55 2.90 4.55
N ARG A 81 0.50 3.01 5.38
CA ARG A 81 0.47 3.78 6.63
C ARG A 81 0.30 5.27 6.40
N ALA A 82 0.93 5.82 5.36
CA ALA A 82 0.75 7.21 4.97
C ALA A 82 -0.72 7.47 4.57
N ILE A 83 -1.32 6.57 3.79
CA ILE A 83 -2.74 6.63 3.41
C ILE A 83 -3.64 6.55 4.65
N GLU A 84 -3.44 5.56 5.53
CA GLU A 84 -4.22 5.39 6.77
C GLU A 84 -4.12 6.63 7.66
N THR A 85 -2.93 7.23 7.79
CA THR A 85 -2.73 8.45 8.57
C THR A 85 -3.58 9.60 8.02
N VAL A 86 -3.56 9.81 6.70
CA VAL A 86 -4.37 10.88 6.08
C VAL A 86 -5.86 10.60 6.23
N LEU A 87 -6.29 9.36 6.01
CA LEU A 87 -7.69 8.97 6.21
C LEU A 87 -8.14 9.18 7.66
N ASN A 88 -7.30 8.94 8.65
CA ASN A 88 -7.62 9.19 10.06
C ASN A 88 -7.75 10.70 10.38
N THR A 89 -7.00 11.56 9.69
CA THR A 89 -7.12 13.03 9.85
C THR A 89 -8.29 13.66 9.09
N LEU A 90 -8.94 12.89 8.21
CA LEU A 90 -10.06 13.34 7.41
C LEU A 90 -11.36 13.36 8.23
N SER A 91 -12.27 14.27 7.87
CA SER A 91 -13.64 14.24 8.37
C SER A 91 -14.38 13.01 7.85
N ASP A 92 -15.44 12.60 8.55
CA ASP A 92 -16.18 11.40 8.17
C ASP A 92 -16.87 11.54 6.80
N GLU A 93 -17.25 12.76 6.41
CA GLU A 93 -17.74 13.06 5.06
C GLU A 93 -16.68 12.74 3.98
N ASP A 94 -15.44 13.12 4.23
CA ASP A 94 -14.35 12.95 3.27
C ASP A 94 -13.95 11.48 3.17
N LYS A 95 -14.01 10.73 4.29
CA LYS A 95 -13.83 9.27 4.31
C LYS A 95 -14.93 8.58 3.50
N GLN A 96 -16.18 8.99 3.66
CA GLN A 96 -17.31 8.46 2.88
C GLN A 96 -17.14 8.75 1.38
N LEU A 97 -16.64 9.93 1.01
CA LEU A 97 -16.32 10.26 -0.38
C LEU A 97 -15.29 9.28 -0.97
N VAL A 98 -14.20 9.00 -0.23
CA VAL A 98 -13.18 8.04 -0.67
C VAL A 98 -13.77 6.65 -0.80
N GLN A 99 -14.55 6.20 0.19
CA GLN A 99 -15.19 4.89 0.17
C GLN A 99 -16.11 4.72 -1.04
N PHE A 100 -17.03 5.66 -1.29
CA PHE A 100 -17.93 5.58 -2.44
C PHE A 100 -17.19 5.67 -3.77
N ARG A 101 -16.11 6.44 -3.84
CA ARG A 101 -15.41 6.64 -5.11
C ARG A 101 -14.48 5.48 -5.49
N TYR A 102 -13.73 4.97 -4.52
CA TYR A 102 -12.61 4.07 -4.77
C TYR A 102 -12.88 2.63 -4.33
N TRP A 103 -13.64 2.43 -3.26
CA TRP A 103 -13.87 1.11 -2.67
C TRP A 103 -15.22 0.50 -3.04
N ASP A 104 -16.19 1.31 -3.47
CA ASP A 104 -17.47 0.81 -3.95
C ASP A 104 -17.34 0.13 -5.33
N ARG A 105 -17.88 -1.09 -5.42
CA ARG A 105 -17.90 -1.90 -6.65
C ARG A 105 -18.76 -1.24 -7.72
N SER A 106 -19.78 -0.47 -7.33
CA SER A 106 -20.76 0.16 -8.24
C SER A 106 -20.20 1.36 -9.02
N ARG A 107 -18.98 1.82 -8.70
CA ARG A 107 -18.28 2.97 -9.33
C ARG A 107 -19.22 4.17 -9.57
N PRO A 108 -19.91 4.66 -8.54
CA PRO A 108 -20.92 5.69 -8.70
C PRO A 108 -20.37 6.97 -9.36
N THR A 109 -21.23 7.63 -10.12
CA THR A 109 -20.95 8.92 -10.76
C THR A 109 -20.73 9.99 -9.70
N TRP A 110 -19.90 11.00 -10.01
CA TRP A 110 -19.68 12.14 -9.11
C TRP A 110 -20.96 12.82 -8.68
N LEU A 111 -21.95 12.92 -9.57
CA LEU A 111 -23.28 13.44 -9.25
C LEU A 111 -23.97 12.65 -8.14
N TRP A 112 -23.90 11.32 -8.18
CA TRP A 112 -24.53 10.47 -7.17
C TRP A 112 -23.84 10.59 -5.81
N ILE A 113 -22.50 10.62 -5.81
CA ILE A 113 -21.70 10.84 -4.59
C ILE A 113 -22.02 12.22 -3.99
N ALA A 114 -22.10 13.24 -4.84
CA ALA A 114 -22.45 14.61 -4.47
C ALA A 114 -23.85 14.69 -3.85
N CYS A 115 -24.86 14.07 -4.47
CA CYS A 115 -26.22 13.98 -3.93
C CYS A 115 -26.24 13.25 -2.57
N LYS A 116 -25.50 12.14 -2.43
CA LYS A 116 -25.49 11.34 -1.20
C LYS A 116 -24.83 12.07 -0.02
N LEU A 117 -23.80 12.86 -0.30
CA LEU A 117 -23.10 13.67 0.69
C LEU A 117 -23.69 15.08 0.85
N ASN A 118 -24.75 15.40 0.11
CA ASN A 118 -25.36 16.74 0.05
C ASN A 118 -24.34 17.87 -0.25
N ILE A 119 -23.38 17.60 -1.14
CA ILE A 119 -22.35 18.55 -1.58
C ILE A 119 -22.45 18.81 -3.09
N SER A 120 -21.86 19.90 -3.57
CA SER A 120 -21.76 20.14 -5.01
C SER A 120 -20.71 19.20 -5.65
N GLU A 121 -20.89 18.88 -6.94
CA GLU A 121 -19.91 18.09 -7.70
C GLU A 121 -18.52 18.74 -7.71
N SER A 122 -18.48 20.07 -7.83
CA SER A 122 -17.25 20.87 -7.76
C SER A 122 -16.56 20.74 -6.40
N THR A 123 -17.33 20.76 -5.31
CA THR A 123 -16.81 20.54 -3.95
C THR A 123 -16.24 19.13 -3.81
N ALA A 124 -16.94 18.11 -4.31
CA ALA A 124 -16.46 16.72 -4.27
C ALA A 124 -15.12 16.56 -5.01
N LYS A 125 -15.00 17.15 -6.21
CA LYS A 125 -13.75 17.15 -6.99
C LYS A 125 -12.62 17.89 -6.27
N ARG A 126 -12.92 19.01 -5.61
CA ARG A 126 -11.94 19.78 -4.82
C ARG A 126 -11.45 18.98 -3.61
N LYS A 127 -12.37 18.41 -2.84
CA LYS A 127 -12.06 17.53 -1.69
C LYS A 127 -11.17 16.36 -2.09
N ARG A 128 -11.49 15.64 -3.19
CA ARG A 128 -10.62 14.59 -3.75
C ARG A 128 -9.19 15.10 -3.98
N LYS A 129 -9.05 16.28 -4.60
CA LYS A 129 -7.74 16.87 -4.89
C LYS A 129 -6.96 17.16 -3.59
N GLU A 130 -7.63 17.74 -2.60
CA GLU A 130 -7.05 18.03 -1.28
C GLU A 130 -6.56 16.75 -0.57
N ILE A 131 -7.33 15.67 -0.65
CA ILE A 131 -6.95 14.37 -0.08
C ILE A 131 -5.66 13.85 -0.72
N ILE A 132 -5.59 13.86 -2.06
CA ILE A 132 -4.41 13.40 -2.78
C ILE A 132 -3.19 14.28 -2.45
N TYR A 133 -3.36 15.59 -2.30
CA TYR A 133 -2.28 16.46 -1.85
C TYR A 133 -1.80 16.16 -0.43
N LYS A 134 -2.72 15.90 0.52
CA LYS A 134 -2.35 15.50 1.89
C LYS A 134 -1.56 14.20 1.90
N ILE A 135 -1.95 13.23 1.06
CA ILE A 135 -1.20 11.96 0.90
C ILE A 135 0.16 12.23 0.28
N ALA A 136 0.25 13.06 -0.75
CA ALA A 136 1.51 13.43 -1.39
C ALA A 136 2.49 14.10 -0.43
N GLU A 137 2.00 15.04 0.38
CA GLU A 137 2.79 15.74 1.39
C GLU A 137 3.32 14.76 2.46
N ARG A 138 2.50 13.77 2.85
CA ARG A 138 2.92 12.75 3.82
C ARG A 138 3.96 11.79 3.27
N LEU A 139 3.88 11.46 1.98
CA LEU A 139 4.85 10.63 1.26
C LEU A 139 6.13 11.40 0.87
N GLY A 140 6.16 12.73 1.05
CA GLY A 140 7.34 13.56 0.78
C GLY A 140 7.50 14.00 -0.68
N TYR A 141 6.41 14.04 -1.46
CA TYR A 141 6.41 14.50 -2.86
C TYR A 141 6.34 16.03 -3.04
#